data_AF-A0A483Z9X6-F1
#
_entry.id   AF-A0A483Z9X6-F1
#
_cell.length_a   1.000
_cell.length_b   1.000
_cell.length_c   1.000
_cell.angle_alpha   90.00
_cell.angle_beta   90.00
_cell.angle_gamma   90.00
#
_symmetry.space_group_name_H-M   'P 1'
#
loop_
_entity.id
_entity.type
_entity.pdbx_description
1 polymer ?
#
loop_
_entity_poly.entity_id
_entity_poly.type
_entity_poly.pdbx_seq_one_letter_code
_entity_poly.pdbx_strand_id
1 'polypeptide(L)'
;RGAYTGVIAHWLHTREPEKKETTKVKRRRKTTKPKEPEAKQGDYLIGTDENVLVLNRTYANRSNAERAAKMNWERLQRGVASFSLQLAEGRADLYTEMPVKVTGFKQPIDDASWTITTLTHTVNPDSGFTTSIELEVKIDDLNIE
;
A
#
# COMPACT_ATOMS: atom_id res chain seq x y z
N ARG A 1 -1.53 20.15 0.96
CA ARG A 1 -2.58 19.14 0.72
C ARG A 1 -2.42 18.12 1.84
N GLY A 2 -3.47 17.88 2.64
CA GLY A 2 -3.38 16.95 3.78
C GLY A 2 -3.06 15.53 3.33
N ALA A 3 -2.48 14.74 4.22
CA ALA A 3 -2.32 13.30 4.00
C ALA A 3 -3.70 12.65 3.82
N TYR A 4 -3.81 11.67 2.94
CA TYR A 4 -5.04 10.90 2.82
C TYR A 4 -5.16 9.96 4.02
N THR A 5 -6.37 9.85 4.55
CA THR A 5 -6.67 9.06 5.74
C THR A 5 -7.41 7.77 5.41
N GLY A 6 -7.76 7.53 4.12
CA GLY A 6 -8.28 6.26 3.65
C GLY A 6 -8.20 6.07 2.12
N VAL A 7 -8.56 4.88 1.64
CA VAL A 7 -8.69 4.54 0.21
C VAL A 7 -10.03 3.83 -0.04
N ILE A 8 -10.79 4.26 -1.05
CA ILE A 8 -11.99 3.57 -1.55
C ILE A 8 -11.71 2.88 -2.87
N ALA A 9 -12.15 1.63 -2.99
CA ALA A 9 -12.17 0.87 -4.24
C ALA A 9 -13.58 0.37 -4.58
N HIS A 10 -13.98 0.59 -5.83
CA HIS A 10 -15.28 0.15 -6.36
C HIS A 10 -15.17 -1.23 -7.01
N TRP A 11 -16.19 -2.07 -6.85
CA TRP A 11 -16.28 -3.33 -7.59
C TRP A 11 -17.69 -3.61 -8.12
N LEU A 12 -17.72 -4.33 -9.25
CA LEU A 12 -18.90 -4.75 -9.96
C LEU A 12 -18.68 -6.20 -10.44
N HIS A 13 -19.52 -7.14 -10.01
CA HIS A 13 -19.45 -8.54 -10.43
C HIS A 13 -19.91 -8.68 -11.88
N THR A 14 -18.97 -8.66 -12.82
CA THR A 14 -19.25 -8.80 -14.26
C THR A 14 -19.36 -10.25 -14.72
N ARG A 15 -19.07 -11.23 -13.84
CA ARG A 15 -19.08 -12.67 -14.16
C ARG A 15 -20.46 -13.32 -14.14
N GLU A 16 -21.48 -12.63 -13.63
CA GLU A 16 -22.88 -13.07 -13.70
C GLU A 16 -23.67 -12.15 -14.63
N PRO A 17 -23.62 -12.36 -15.97
CA PRO A 17 -24.62 -11.76 -16.83
C PRO A 17 -26.00 -12.27 -16.39
N GLU A 18 -26.99 -11.39 -16.31
CA GLU A 18 -28.37 -11.78 -16.03
C GLU A 18 -28.76 -12.93 -16.97
N LYS A 19 -29.05 -14.10 -16.39
CA LYS A 19 -29.60 -15.22 -17.15
C LYS A 19 -30.93 -14.73 -17.71
N LYS A 20 -30.99 -14.48 -19.03
CA LYS A 20 -32.25 -14.25 -19.74
C LYS A 20 -33.22 -15.36 -19.34
N GLU A 21 -34.46 -14.97 -19.04
CA GLU A 21 -35.51 -15.91 -18.66
C GLU A 21 -35.67 -16.97 -19.74
N THR A 22 -35.12 -18.16 -19.50
CA THR A 22 -35.34 -19.32 -20.33
C THR A 22 -36.45 -20.14 -19.68
N THR A 23 -37.46 -20.42 -20.48
CA THR A 23 -38.70 -21.10 -20.13
C THR A 23 -38.42 -22.42 -19.42
N LYS A 24 -38.98 -22.59 -18.23
CA LYS A 24 -38.66 -23.68 -17.29
C LYS A 24 -39.16 -25.04 -17.81
N VAL A 25 -38.26 -26.00 -17.99
CA VAL A 25 -38.60 -27.45 -18.00
C VAL A 25 -38.19 -28.06 -16.66
N LYS A 26 -39.16 -28.67 -15.96
CA LYS A 26 -39.00 -29.21 -14.60
C LYS A 26 -38.19 -30.52 -14.62
N ARG A 27 -37.03 -30.54 -13.95
CA ARG A 27 -36.44 -31.77 -13.38
C ARG A 27 -35.96 -31.52 -11.96
N ARG A 28 -36.29 -32.46 -11.07
CA ARG A 28 -36.07 -32.43 -9.62
C ARG A 28 -34.61 -32.85 -9.32
N ARG A 29 -33.82 -32.00 -8.66
CA ARG A 29 -32.48 -32.35 -8.15
C ARG A 29 -32.25 -31.77 -6.75
N LYS A 30 -31.52 -32.53 -5.92
CA LYS A 30 -31.20 -32.31 -4.48
C LYS A 30 -30.65 -30.90 -4.20
N THR A 31 -31.10 -30.30 -3.10
CA THR A 31 -30.70 -28.99 -2.58
C THR A 31 -29.41 -29.06 -1.77
N THR A 32 -28.35 -28.43 -2.26
CA THR A 32 -27.22 -27.94 -1.44
C THR A 32 -27.55 -26.54 -0.92
N LYS A 33 -27.22 -26.24 0.34
CA LYS A 33 -27.50 -24.96 1.01
C LYS A 33 -26.92 -23.78 0.19
N PRO A 34 -27.67 -22.69 -0.05
CA PRO A 34 -27.15 -21.52 -0.74
C PRO A 34 -26.15 -20.78 0.15
N LYS A 35 -24.98 -20.46 -0.40
CA LYS A 35 -24.07 -19.46 0.15
C LYS A 35 -24.74 -18.09 -0.05
N GLU A 36 -24.73 -17.23 0.97
CA GLU A 36 -25.33 -15.88 0.88
C GLU A 36 -24.88 -15.16 -0.39
N PRO A 37 -25.79 -14.50 -1.12
CA PRO A 37 -25.44 -13.80 -2.35
C PRO A 37 -24.51 -12.64 -2.01
N GLU A 38 -23.25 -12.72 -2.48
CA GLU A 38 -22.40 -11.53 -2.53
C GLU A 38 -23.15 -10.44 -3.28
N ALA A 39 -23.14 -9.22 -2.74
CA ALA A 39 -23.75 -8.06 -3.40
C ALA A 39 -23.23 -7.96 -4.85
N LYS A 40 -24.04 -7.50 -5.81
CA LYS A 40 -23.59 -7.42 -7.21
C LYS A 40 -22.58 -6.30 -7.46
N GLN A 41 -22.56 -5.31 -6.58
CA GLN A 41 -21.70 -4.15 -6.62
C GLN A 41 -21.50 -3.63 -5.20
N GLY A 42 -20.41 -2.92 -4.97
CA GLY A 42 -20.18 -2.22 -3.72
C GLY A 42 -18.86 -1.48 -3.67
N ASP A 43 -18.70 -0.75 -2.58
CA ASP A 43 -17.52 0.04 -2.27
C ASP A 43 -16.79 -0.59 -1.10
N TYR A 44 -15.47 -0.60 -1.16
CA TYR A 44 -14.62 -1.03 -0.06
C TYR A 44 -13.71 0.11 0.37
N LEU A 45 -13.80 0.48 1.64
CA LEU A 45 -12.99 1.52 2.28
C LEU A 45 -11.99 0.89 3.25
N ILE A 46 -10.75 1.35 3.20
CA ILE A 46 -9.70 1.09 4.19
C ILE A 46 -9.22 2.44 4.77
N GLY A 47 -9.10 2.55 6.09
CA GLY A 47 -8.75 3.79 6.80
C GLY A 47 -9.97 4.54 7.35
N THR A 48 -9.88 5.87 7.48
CA THR A 48 -10.96 6.77 7.90
C THR A 48 -11.60 7.49 6.70
N ASP A 49 -12.81 7.99 6.87
CA ASP A 49 -13.62 8.63 5.83
C ASP A 49 -13.39 10.15 5.68
N GLU A 50 -12.45 10.73 6.43
CA GLU A 50 -12.18 12.17 6.40
C GLU A 50 -11.58 12.65 5.06
N ASN A 51 -10.46 12.06 4.62
CA ASN A 51 -9.78 12.43 3.37
C ASN A 51 -9.40 11.18 2.57
N VAL A 52 -10.31 10.74 1.72
CA VAL A 52 -10.21 9.43 1.05
C VAL A 52 -9.70 9.52 -0.37
N LEU A 53 -8.75 8.66 -0.72
CA LEU A 53 -8.32 8.43 -2.09
C LEU A 53 -9.28 7.46 -2.79
N VAL A 54 -10.05 7.94 -3.76
CA VAL A 54 -10.96 7.10 -4.56
C VAL A 54 -10.22 6.51 -5.76
N LEU A 55 -10.19 5.18 -5.89
CA LEU A 55 -9.62 4.51 -7.05
C LEU A 55 -10.56 4.63 -8.26
N ASN A 56 -10.07 5.23 -9.35
CA ASN A 56 -10.84 5.45 -10.59
C ASN A 56 -11.24 4.14 -11.33
N ARG A 57 -10.64 2.99 -10.97
CA ARG A 57 -10.91 1.71 -11.64
C ARG A 57 -11.94 0.90 -10.85
N THR A 58 -12.97 0.42 -11.55
CA THR A 58 -13.92 -0.57 -11.01
C THR A 58 -13.36 -1.99 -11.20
N TYR A 59 -13.33 -2.77 -10.12
CA TYR A 59 -12.80 -4.14 -10.11
C TYR A 59 -13.89 -5.18 -10.36
N ALA A 60 -13.51 -6.34 -10.90
CA ALA A 60 -14.44 -7.40 -11.29
C ALA A 60 -15.06 -8.19 -10.12
N ASN A 61 -14.48 -8.09 -8.92
CA ASN A 61 -15.01 -8.70 -7.70
C ASN A 61 -14.54 -7.94 -6.46
N ARG A 62 -15.20 -8.19 -5.34
CA ARG A 62 -14.88 -7.62 -4.03
C ARG A 62 -13.43 -7.85 -3.62
N SER A 63 -12.95 -9.10 -3.73
CA SER A 63 -11.58 -9.46 -3.31
C SER A 63 -10.48 -8.67 -4.06
N ASN A 64 -10.69 -8.38 -5.34
CA ASN A 64 -9.74 -7.57 -6.12
C ASN A 64 -9.78 -6.09 -5.68
N ALA A 65 -10.97 -5.54 -5.40
CA ALA A 65 -11.09 -4.18 -4.86
C ALA A 65 -10.45 -4.07 -3.48
N GLU A 66 -10.64 -5.06 -2.60
CA GLU A 66 -9.99 -5.12 -1.28
C GLU A 66 -8.47 -5.12 -1.39
N ARG A 67 -7.90 -6.00 -2.24
CA ARG A 67 -6.46 -6.04 -2.47
C ARG A 67 -5.95 -4.71 -3.04
N ALA A 68 -6.66 -4.12 -4.00
CA ALA A 68 -6.26 -2.87 -4.60
C ALA A 68 -6.29 -1.69 -3.62
N ALA A 69 -7.33 -1.61 -2.79
CA ALA A 69 -7.44 -0.62 -1.72
C ALA A 69 -6.29 -0.80 -0.73
N LYS A 70 -6.04 -2.03 -0.26
CA LYS A 70 -4.95 -2.35 0.68
C LYS A 70 -3.57 -1.97 0.13
N MET A 71 -3.26 -2.36 -1.11
CA MET A 71 -1.97 -2.03 -1.73
C MET A 71 -1.75 -0.53 -1.87
N ASN A 72 -2.80 0.23 -2.26
CA ASN A 72 -2.68 1.69 -2.35
C ASN A 72 -2.60 2.34 -0.97
N TRP A 73 -3.31 1.81 0.02
CA TRP A 73 -3.23 2.27 1.40
C TRP A 73 -1.83 2.07 1.99
N GLU A 74 -1.27 0.87 1.84
CA GLU A 74 0.11 0.61 2.23
C GLU A 74 1.10 1.50 1.48
N ARG A 75 0.88 1.76 0.19
CA ARG A 75 1.72 2.68 -0.59
C ARG A 75 1.60 4.12 -0.10
N LEU A 76 0.43 4.52 0.37
CA LEU A 76 0.18 5.87 0.86
C LEU A 76 0.82 6.10 2.24
N GLN A 77 0.82 5.04 3.05
CA GLN A 77 1.56 4.99 4.31
C GLN A 77 3.07 4.97 4.06
N ARG A 78 3.55 4.22 3.06
CA ARG A 78 4.94 4.27 2.62
C ARG A 78 5.27 5.67 2.06
N GLY A 79 6.32 6.30 2.58
CA GLY A 79 6.71 7.65 2.16
C GLY A 79 5.99 8.81 2.86
N VAL A 80 5.29 8.57 3.99
CA VAL A 80 4.78 9.64 4.87
C VAL A 80 5.94 10.52 5.38
N ALA A 81 7.12 9.95 5.56
CA ALA A 81 8.34 10.68 5.87
C ALA A 81 9.53 10.12 5.07
N SER A 82 10.25 11.03 4.41
CA SER A 82 11.51 10.76 3.74
C SER A 82 12.65 11.47 4.46
N PHE A 83 13.82 10.85 4.49
CA PHE A 83 15.02 11.42 5.07
C PHE A 83 16.21 11.17 4.14
N SER A 84 16.91 12.22 3.74
CA SER A 84 18.11 12.12 2.91
C SER A 84 19.34 12.53 3.71
N LEU A 85 20.42 11.76 3.56
CA LEU A 85 21.68 12.02 4.22
C LEU A 85 22.85 11.72 3.28
N GLN A 86 23.80 12.66 3.22
CA GLN A 86 25.07 12.46 2.56
C GLN A 86 26.13 12.14 3.60
N LEU A 87 26.72 10.94 3.52
CA LEU A 87 27.80 10.52 4.39
C LEU A 87 29.13 11.12 3.93
N ALA A 88 29.90 11.64 4.88
CA ALA A 88 31.24 12.19 4.62
C ALA A 88 32.23 11.10 4.18
N GLU A 89 32.08 9.89 4.71
CA GLU A 89 32.84 8.71 4.32
C GLU A 89 31.90 7.70 3.66
N GLY A 90 32.30 7.21 2.49
CA GLY A 90 31.51 6.23 1.75
C GLY A 90 31.50 4.87 2.46
N ARG A 91 30.33 4.24 2.46
CA ARG A 91 30.06 2.97 3.16
C ARG A 91 29.54 1.93 2.19
N ALA A 92 30.43 1.03 1.75
CA ALA A 92 30.12 -0.01 0.77
C ALA A 92 29.32 -1.20 1.37
N ASP A 93 29.14 -1.23 2.68
CA ASP A 93 28.37 -2.26 3.38
C ASP A 93 26.86 -2.02 3.35
N LEU A 94 26.43 -0.82 2.93
CA LEU A 94 25.03 -0.45 2.84
C LEU A 94 24.39 -0.92 1.53
N TYR A 95 23.16 -1.40 1.63
CA TYR A 95 22.36 -1.85 0.49
C TYR A 95 20.89 -1.44 0.65
N THR A 96 20.14 -1.45 -0.43
CA THR A 96 18.71 -1.09 -0.44
C THR A 96 17.88 -2.10 0.37
N GLU A 97 16.75 -1.67 0.94
CA GLU A 97 15.89 -2.45 1.85
C GLU A 97 16.54 -2.80 3.20
N MET A 98 17.72 -2.25 3.50
CA MET A 98 18.37 -2.44 4.80
C MET A 98 17.71 -1.55 5.87
N PRO A 99 17.25 -2.11 7.00
CA PRO A 99 16.77 -1.32 8.12
C PRO A 99 17.96 -0.64 8.82
N VAL A 100 17.82 0.65 9.08
CA VAL A 100 18.87 1.47 9.70
C VAL A 100 18.30 2.34 10.82
N LYS A 101 19.14 2.63 11.81
CA LYS A 101 18.82 3.58 12.88
C LYS A 101 19.64 4.84 12.69
N VAL A 102 18.98 5.98 12.78
CA VAL A 102 19.61 7.30 12.75
C VAL A 102 19.66 7.82 14.19
N THR A 103 20.75 8.47 14.58
CA THR A 103 20.94 9.01 15.94
C THR A 103 21.56 10.40 15.88
N GLY A 104 21.18 11.27 16.80
CA GLY A 104 21.72 12.64 16.91
C GLY A 104 20.84 13.70 16.26
N PHE A 105 19.62 13.35 15.86
CA PHE A 105 18.61 14.29 15.37
C PHE A 105 17.53 14.52 16.44
N LYS A 106 16.46 15.22 16.08
CA LYS A 106 15.33 15.42 16.99
C LYS A 106 14.69 14.08 17.33
N GLN A 107 14.14 13.93 18.54
CA GLN A 107 13.50 12.71 19.01
C GLN A 107 12.58 12.02 17.99
N PRO A 108 11.68 12.72 17.26
CA PRO A 108 10.82 12.07 16.28
C PRO A 108 11.56 11.41 15.10
N ILE A 109 12.78 11.84 14.80
CA ILE A 109 13.63 11.28 13.75
C ILE A 109 14.42 10.09 14.29
N ASP A 110 14.97 10.22 15.49
CA ASP A 110 15.78 9.17 16.13
C ASP A 110 14.95 7.94 16.56
N ASP A 111 13.67 8.16 16.92
CA ASP A 111 12.74 7.10 17.35
C ASP A 111 12.10 6.36 16.16
N ALA A 112 12.16 6.93 14.95
CA ALA A 112 11.59 6.32 13.76
C ALA A 112 12.45 5.14 13.26
N SER A 113 11.78 4.10 12.75
CA SER A 113 12.44 2.98 12.09
C SER A 113 12.65 3.30 10.61
N TRP A 114 13.89 3.48 10.18
CA TRP A 114 14.21 3.87 8.80
C TRP A 114 14.64 2.67 7.96
N THR A 115 14.30 2.68 6.67
CA THR A 115 14.75 1.70 5.67
C THR A 115 15.35 2.41 4.47
N ILE A 116 16.47 1.92 3.96
CA ILE A 116 17.13 2.49 2.78
C ILE A 116 16.32 2.21 1.52
N THR A 117 15.88 3.26 0.82
CA THR A 117 15.16 3.15 -0.47
C THR A 117 16.12 3.25 -1.65
N THR A 118 16.90 4.34 -1.67
CA THR A 118 17.87 4.63 -2.70
C THR A 118 19.23 4.81 -2.06
N LEU A 119 20.24 4.22 -2.69
CA LEU A 119 21.61 4.40 -2.29
C LEU A 119 22.44 4.75 -3.52
N THR A 120 23.23 5.82 -3.41
CA THR A 120 24.10 6.30 -4.48
C THR A 120 25.52 6.39 -3.96
N HIS A 121 26.41 5.57 -4.51
CA HIS A 121 27.83 5.63 -4.27
C HIS A 121 28.50 6.49 -5.34
N THR A 122 29.34 7.44 -4.93
CA THR A 122 30.07 8.31 -5.84
C THR A 122 31.56 8.30 -5.48
N VAL A 123 32.42 8.15 -6.48
CA VAL A 123 33.87 8.20 -6.33
C VAL A 123 34.38 9.39 -7.13
N ASN A 124 34.93 10.39 -6.43
CA ASN A 124 35.51 11.58 -7.05
C ASN A 124 36.99 11.75 -6.65
N PRO A 125 37.83 12.37 -7.49
CA PRO A 125 39.22 12.67 -7.15
C PRO A 125 39.37 13.64 -5.97
N ASP A 126 38.48 14.63 -5.85
CA ASP A 126 38.58 15.69 -4.83
C ASP A 126 37.96 15.28 -3.47
N SER A 127 36.84 14.56 -3.49
CA SER A 127 36.06 14.21 -2.29
C SER A 127 36.17 12.73 -1.88
N GLY A 128 36.92 11.93 -2.63
CA GLY A 128 37.05 10.50 -2.40
C GLY A 128 35.75 9.71 -2.62
N PHE A 129 35.61 8.59 -1.89
CA PHE A 129 34.43 7.74 -1.90
C PHE A 129 33.37 8.29 -0.94
N THR A 130 32.20 8.63 -1.48
CA THR A 130 31.06 9.19 -0.73
C THR A 130 29.81 8.37 -0.98
N THR A 131 28.85 8.43 -0.06
CA THR A 131 27.58 7.71 -0.19
C THR A 131 26.43 8.63 0.18
N SER A 132 25.48 8.77 -0.74
CA SER A 132 24.22 9.45 -0.50
C SER A 132 23.11 8.42 -0.31
N ILE A 133 22.31 8.58 0.73
CA ILE A 133 21.30 7.61 1.16
C ILE A 133 19.97 8.33 1.27
N GLU A 134 18.94 7.71 0.71
CA GLU A 134 17.55 8.08 0.93
C GLU A 134 16.88 7.00 1.78
N LEU A 135 16.19 7.45 2.82
CA LEU A 135 15.51 6.62 3.80
C LEU A 135 14.01 6.92 3.78
N GLU A 136 13.22 5.88 3.97
CA GLU A 136 11.79 5.99 4.28
C GLU A 136 11.48 5.36 5.64
N VAL A 137 10.43 5.85 6.30
CA VAL A 137 9.96 5.26 7.56
C VAL A 137 9.27 3.93 7.28
N LYS A 138 9.76 2.88 7.94
CA LYS A 138 9.09 1.58 8.00
C LYS A 138 7.92 1.66 8.96
N ILE A 139 6.71 1.56 8.42
CA ILE A 139 5.49 1.47 9.23
C ILE A 139 5.17 -0.01 9.37
N ASP A 140 5.88 -0.69 10.27
CA ASP A 140 5.49 -2.06 10.65
C ASP A 140 4.36 -2.06 11.69
N ASP A 141 4.26 -1.02 12.53
CA ASP A 141 3.24 -0.93 13.59
C ASP A 141 2.95 0.54 13.95
N LEU A 142 2.47 1.36 13.00
CA LEU A 142 1.66 2.50 13.43
C LEU A 142 0.32 1.92 13.89
N ASN A 143 0.26 1.50 15.16
CA ASN A 143 -0.94 1.55 15.96
C ASN A 143 -1.40 3.00 15.94
N ILE A 144 -2.19 3.33 14.92
CA ILE A 144 -3.03 4.51 14.91
C ILE A 144 -4.17 4.17 15.87
N GLU A 145 -4.01 4.58 17.11
CA GLU A 145 -5.10 4.72 18.07
C GLU A 145 -5.99 5.91 17.68
#